data_AF-A0A7Z9Y239-F1
#
_entry.id   AF-A0A7Z9Y239-F1
#
_cell.length_a   1.000
_cell.length_b   1.000
_cell.length_c   1.000
_cell.angle_alpha   90.00
_cell.angle_beta   90.00
_cell.angle_gamma   90.00
#
_symmetry.space_group_name_H-M   'P 1'
#
loop_
_entity.id
_entity.type
_entity.pdbx_description
1 polymer ?
#
loop_
_entity_poly.entity_id
_entity_poly.type
_entity_poly.pdbx_seq_one_letter_code
_entity_poly.pdbx_strand_id
1 'polypeptide(L)'
;MTQPKSKLLDILLTSPAGQVTSLPVPDVGAAQIEPFPFLAIVNQYEMKLALVLSLINPLVGGVLLIGPRGTPKTTAVRALADLLPHT
;
A
#
# COMPACT_ATOMS: atom_id res chain seq x y z
N MET A 1 30.85 12.62 -13.61
CA MET A 1 29.52 12.93 -14.18
C MET A 1 28.67 13.52 -13.07
N THR A 2 28.51 14.84 -13.05
CA THR A 2 27.77 15.60 -12.03
C THR A 2 26.28 15.39 -12.27
N GLN A 3 25.56 14.75 -11.34
CA GLN A 3 24.11 14.64 -11.46
C GLN A 3 23.48 16.04 -11.48
N PRO A 4 22.46 16.28 -12.32
CA PRO A 4 21.77 17.56 -12.36
C PRO A 4 21.04 17.77 -11.03
N LYS A 5 21.44 18.81 -10.29
CA LYS A 5 20.85 19.17 -9.01
C LYS A 5 19.41 19.65 -9.24
N SER A 6 18.44 18.95 -8.66
CA SER A 6 17.02 19.29 -8.83
C SER A 6 16.70 20.61 -8.13
N LYS A 7 16.31 21.63 -8.91
CA LYS A 7 15.87 22.93 -8.37
C LYS A 7 14.68 22.81 -7.41
N LEU A 8 13.81 21.81 -7.59
CA LEU A 8 12.69 21.56 -6.68
C LEU A 8 13.17 21.03 -5.32
N LEU A 9 14.23 20.20 -5.31
CA LEU A 9 14.86 19.77 -4.08
C LEU A 9 15.55 20.95 -3.38
N ASP A 10 16.25 21.81 -4.12
CA ASP A 10 16.86 23.01 -3.53
C ASP A 10 15.80 23.94 -2.91
N ILE A 11 14.65 24.13 -3.56
CA ILE A 11 13.52 24.93 -3.04
C ILE A 11 12.92 24.28 -1.78
N LEU A 12 12.67 22.96 -1.80
CA LEU A 12 12.11 22.26 -0.65
C LEU A 12 13.06 22.37 0.56
N LEU A 13 14.35 22.11 0.35
CA LEU A 13 15.36 22.10 1.42
C LEU A 13 15.67 23.49 1.97
N THR A 14 15.46 24.56 1.19
CA THR A 14 15.62 25.95 1.66
C THR A 14 14.34 26.55 2.25
N SER A 15 13.18 25.92 2.01
CA SER A 15 11.90 26.34 2.59
C SER A 15 11.77 25.91 4.06
N PRO A 16 10.96 26.62 4.87
CA PRO A 16 10.60 26.16 6.22
C PRO A 16 9.94 24.77 6.22
N ALA A 17 9.22 24.41 5.16
CA ALA A 17 8.62 23.08 5.00
C ALA A 17 9.68 21.96 4.87
N GLY A 18 10.88 22.29 4.40
CA GLY A 18 12.02 21.37 4.40
C GLY A 18 12.46 20.97 5.80
N GLN A 19 12.20 21.78 6.84
CA GLN A 19 12.49 21.39 8.22
C GLN A 19 11.55 20.30 8.72
N VAL A 20 10.36 20.17 8.13
CA VAL A 20 9.40 19.12 8.49
C VAL A 20 9.90 17.74 8.04
N THR A 21 10.73 17.68 6.99
CA THR A 21 11.30 16.39 6.52
C THR A 21 12.37 15.84 7.45
N SER A 22 12.98 16.67 8.30
CA SER A 22 13.95 16.26 9.31
C SER A 22 13.35 16.04 10.69
N LEU A 23 12.05 16.33 10.88
CA LEU A 23 11.37 16.01 12.13
C LEU A 23 11.28 14.48 12.27
N PRO A 24 11.45 13.95 13.50
CA PRO A 24 11.08 12.57 13.78
C PRO A 24 9.65 12.35 13.33
N VAL A 25 9.39 11.22 12.67
CA VAL A 25 8.02 10.83 12.31
C VAL A 25 7.17 10.94 13.59
N PRO A 26 6.09 11.74 13.59
CA PRO A 26 5.29 11.94 14.78
C PRO A 26 4.85 10.57 15.28
N ASP A 27 5.06 10.32 16.58
CA ASP A 27 4.57 9.11 17.23
C ASP A 27 3.04 9.18 17.26
N VAL A 28 2.41 8.67 16.20
CA VAL A 28 0.95 8.55 16.06
C VAL A 28 0.36 7.51 17.02
N GLY A 29 1.18 6.96 17.92
CA GLY A 29 0.87 5.78 18.72
C GLY A 29 1.00 4.51 17.89
N ALA A 30 1.08 3.36 18.55
CA ALA A 30 1.13 2.03 17.93
C ALA A 30 -0.14 1.66 17.12
N ALA A 31 -1.03 2.61 16.86
CA ALA A 31 -1.97 2.51 15.76
C ALA A 31 -1.23 2.82 14.44
N GLN A 32 -0.17 2.05 14.15
CA GLN A 32 0.15 1.75 12.76
C GLN A 32 -1.18 1.27 12.18
N ILE A 33 -1.68 1.92 11.12
CA ILE A 33 -2.88 1.45 10.42
C ILE A 33 -2.43 0.22 9.64
N GLU A 34 -2.16 -0.85 10.37
CA GLU A 34 -1.78 -2.12 9.81
C GLU A 34 -3.01 -2.65 9.08
N PRO A 35 -2.90 -3.00 7.80
CA PRO A 35 -4.03 -3.57 7.09
C PRO A 35 -4.50 -4.84 7.79
N PHE A 36 -5.81 -5.07 7.76
CA PHE A 36 -6.37 -6.28 8.35
C PHE A 36 -5.77 -7.53 7.68
N PRO A 37 -5.28 -8.55 8.40
CA PRO A 37 -4.52 -9.64 7.81
C PRO A 37 -5.33 -10.43 6.78
N PHE A 38 -4.78 -10.63 5.59
CA PHE A 38 -5.48 -11.25 4.45
C PHE A 38 -6.02 -12.65 4.78
N LEU A 39 -5.25 -13.44 5.53
CA LEU A 39 -5.62 -14.80 5.92
C LEU A 39 -6.78 -14.83 6.93
N ALA A 40 -6.99 -13.76 7.70
CA ALA A 40 -8.08 -13.67 8.67
C ALA A 40 -9.44 -13.35 8.03
N ILE A 41 -9.49 -13.08 6.72
CA ILE A 41 -10.75 -12.87 6.00
C ILE A 41 -11.45 -14.23 5.82
N VAL A 42 -12.58 -14.39 6.50
CA VAL A 42 -13.40 -15.61 6.52
C VAL A 42 -14.42 -15.64 5.37
N ASN A 43 -14.80 -16.84 4.92
CA ASN A 43 -15.90 -17.08 3.96
C ASN A 43 -15.82 -16.30 2.63
N GLN A 44 -14.61 -15.99 2.15
CA GLN A 44 -14.37 -15.26 0.90
C GLN A 44 -13.38 -16.03 0.00
N TYR A 45 -13.62 -17.33 -0.20
CA TYR A 45 -12.66 -18.20 -0.88
C TYR A 45 -12.42 -17.82 -2.34
N GLU A 46 -13.48 -17.58 -3.11
CA GLU A 46 -13.39 -17.20 -4.53
C GLU A 46 -12.65 -15.87 -4.73
N MET A 47 -12.97 -14.86 -3.91
CA MET A 47 -12.27 -13.57 -3.93
C MET A 47 -10.78 -13.75 -3.61
N LYS A 48 -10.44 -14.48 -2.54
CA LYS A 48 -9.04 -14.72 -2.16
C LYS A 48 -8.27 -15.47 -3.25
N LEU A 49 -8.89 -16.50 -3.84
CA LEU A 49 -8.29 -17.28 -4.92
C LEU A 49 -8.02 -16.42 -6.15
N ALA A 50 -9.00 -15.64 -6.62
CA ALA A 50 -8.84 -14.78 -7.78
C ALA A 50 -7.69 -13.76 -7.57
N LEU A 51 -7.64 -13.15 -6.39
CA LEU A 51 -6.59 -12.20 -6.02
C LEU A 51 -5.20 -12.86 -6.00
N VAL A 52 -5.06 -14.04 -5.38
CA VAL A 52 -3.78 -14.77 -5.36
C VAL A 52 -3.35 -15.21 -6.76
N LEU A 53 -4.28 -15.69 -7.59
CA LEU A 53 -3.98 -16.05 -8.98
C LEU A 53 -3.50 -14.85 -9.80
N SER A 54 -4.05 -13.66 -9.55
CA SER A 54 -3.61 -12.42 -10.20
C SER A 54 -2.18 -12.02 -9.85
N LEU A 55 -1.69 -12.39 -8.65
CA LEU A 55 -0.29 -12.21 -8.27
C LEU A 55 0.62 -13.25 -8.92
N ILE A 56 0.18 -14.50 -8.98
CA ILE A 56 0.96 -15.61 -9.55
C ILE A 56 1.16 -15.43 -11.05
N ASN A 57 0.10 -15.05 -11.77
CA ASN A 57 0.13 -14.89 -13.22
C ASN A 57 -0.48 -13.55 -13.65
N PRO A 58 0.36 -12.53 -13.91
CA PRO A 58 -0.11 -11.22 -14.38
C PRO A 58 -0.88 -11.26 -15.72
N LEU A 59 -0.74 -12.31 -16.53
CA LEU A 59 -1.46 -12.46 -17.81
C LEU A 59 -2.96 -12.71 -17.62
N VAL A 60 -3.43 -12.98 -16.40
CA VAL A 60 -4.86 -13.04 -16.06
C VAL A 60 -5.55 -11.68 -16.32
N GLY A 61 -4.79 -10.56 -16.37
CA GLY A 61 -5.29 -9.25 -16.80
C GLY A 61 -6.01 -8.43 -15.72
N GLY A 62 -6.28 -9.03 -14.55
CA GLY A 62 -6.87 -8.36 -13.39
C GLY A 62 -8.12 -9.06 -12.85
N VAL A 63 -8.63 -8.60 -11.71
CA VAL A 63 -9.79 -9.19 -11.04
C VAL A 63 -10.85 -8.11 -10.79
N LEU A 64 -12.08 -8.35 -11.24
CA LEU A 64 -13.23 -7.50 -10.95
C LEU A 64 -13.99 -8.02 -9.72
N LEU A 65 -13.97 -7.26 -8.62
CA LEU A 65 -14.66 -7.61 -7.38
C LEU A 65 -16.01 -6.87 -7.28
N ILE A 66 -17.12 -7.62 -7.35
CA ILE A 66 -18.48 -7.08 -7.26
C ILE A 66 -19.15 -7.58 -5.97
N GLY A 67 -19.88 -6.70 -5.28
CA GLY A 67 -20.72 -7.10 -4.14
C GLY A 67 -21.22 -5.93 -3.30
N PRO A 68 -22.09 -6.18 -2.30
CA PRO A 68 -22.66 -5.16 -1.41
C PRO A 68 -21.61 -4.33 -0.64
N ARG A 69 -22.01 -3.18 -0.10
CA ARG A 69 -21.15 -2.44 0.84
C ARG A 69 -20.90 -3.31 2.08
N GLY A 70 -19.69 -3.23 2.66
CA GLY A 70 -19.31 -4.00 3.84
C GLY A 70 -18.77 -5.42 3.58
N THR A 71 -18.50 -5.82 2.34
CA THR A 71 -17.96 -7.17 2.00
C THR A 71 -16.43 -7.22 1.82
N PRO A 72 -15.65 -6.69 2.78
CA PRO A 72 -14.21 -6.36 2.71
C PRO A 72 -13.45 -6.24 1.37
N LYS A 73 -14.06 -5.79 0.26
CA LYS A 73 -13.41 -5.78 -1.08
C LYS A 73 -12.08 -5.01 -1.11
N THR A 74 -12.11 -3.75 -0.68
CA THR A 74 -10.91 -2.89 -0.63
C THR A 74 -9.94 -3.31 0.47
N THR A 75 -10.46 -3.84 1.58
CA THR A 75 -9.67 -4.38 2.68
C THR A 75 -8.83 -5.58 2.22
N ALA A 76 -9.43 -6.51 1.46
CA ALA A 76 -8.74 -7.69 0.94
C ALA A 76 -7.59 -7.34 -0.01
N VAL A 77 -7.79 -6.36 -0.89
CA VAL A 77 -6.74 -5.91 -1.82
C VAL A 77 -5.58 -5.24 -1.08
N ARG A 78 -5.86 -4.42 -0.05
CA ARG A 78 -4.81 -3.78 0.76
C ARG A 78 -4.02 -4.80 1.57
N ALA A 79 -4.73 -5.72 2.23
CA ALA A 79 -4.15 -6.80 3.00
C ALA A 79 -3.28 -7.75 2.17
N LEU A 80 -3.56 -7.87 0.88
CA LEU A 80 -2.77 -8.70 -0.03
C LEU A 80 -1.37 -8.13 -0.27
N ALA A 81 -1.21 -6.80 -0.22
CA ALA A 81 0.09 -6.16 -0.39
C ALA A 81 1.09 -6.57 0.71
N ASP A 82 0.60 -6.77 1.93
CA ASP A 82 1.43 -7.19 3.08
C ASP A 82 1.94 -8.62 2.95
N LEU A 83 1.36 -9.44 2.06
CA LEU A 83 1.86 -10.78 1.77
C LEU A 83 3.03 -10.78 0.79
N LEU A 84 3.28 -9.67 0.09
CA LEU A 84 4.38 -9.58 -0.86
C LEU A 84 5.70 -9.27 -0.12
N PRO A 85 6.83 -9.85 -0.58
CA PRO A 85 8.13 -9.53 0.00
C PRO A 85 8.44 -8.04 -0.19
N HIS A 86 8.94 -7.40 0.87
CA HIS A 86 9.47 -6.04 0.79
C HIS A 86 10.72 -6.06 -0.10
N THR A 87 10.64 -5.37 -1.24
CA THR A 87 11.78 -5.12 -2.14
C THR A 87 12.69 -4.03 -1.61
#